data_AF-A0A016U4R9-F1
#
_entry.id   AF-A0A016U4R9-F1
#
_cell.length_a   1.000
_cell.length_b   1.000
_cell.length_c   1.000
_cell.angle_alpha   90.00
_cell.angle_beta   90.00
_cell.angle_gamma   90.00
#
_symmetry.space_group_name_H-M   'P 1'
#
loop_
_entity.id
_entity.type
_entity.pdbx_description
1 polymer ?
#
loop_
_entity_poly.entity_id
_entity_poly.type
_entity_poly.pdbx_seq_one_letter_code
_entity_poly.pdbx_strand_id
1 'polypeptide(L)'
;MIFSSQIPRRNDIEGNGSSLGLPLVGDVISRSLDADRAASTIPMYKEEAAKFHTWKVTPAMASIPMPKARNLYLAKCASEGKQKALALIVAALNYFCGPLSGVDKDIQASILQAEKRTTPPTQHRSKIDTPSMRKLILHGSSATGDPR
;
A
#
# COMPACT_ATOMS: atom_id res chain seq x y z
N MET A 1 -10.75 -25.68 12.30
CA MET A 1 -9.75 -25.52 11.21
C MET A 1 -9.47 -24.04 11.06
N ILE A 2 -8.31 -23.57 11.51
CA ILE A 2 -7.92 -22.15 11.45
C ILE A 2 -7.12 -21.98 10.16
N PHE A 3 -7.75 -21.45 9.10
CA PHE A 3 -7.04 -21.00 7.91
C PHE A 3 -6.33 -19.70 8.25
N SER A 4 -5.06 -19.79 8.64
CA SER A 4 -4.16 -18.64 8.73
C SER A 4 -3.92 -18.15 7.30
N SER A 5 -4.57 -17.05 6.92
CA SER A 5 -4.35 -16.35 5.66
C SER A 5 -2.96 -15.71 5.66
N GLN A 6 -1.95 -16.50 5.35
CA GLN A 6 -0.60 -15.99 5.14
C GLN A 6 -0.62 -15.04 3.95
N ILE A 7 -0.36 -13.76 4.23
CA ILE A 7 0.03 -12.77 3.24
C ILE A 7 1.24 -13.38 2.50
N PRO A 8 1.24 -13.46 1.15
CA PRO A 8 2.36 -14.04 0.42
C PRO A 8 3.65 -13.30 0.80
N ARG A 9 4.66 -14.06 1.24
CA ARG A 9 6.01 -13.48 1.36
C ARG A 9 6.54 -13.29 -0.04
N ARG A 10 7.43 -12.32 -0.26
CA ARG A 10 8.07 -12.09 -1.57
C ARG A 10 8.71 -13.36 -2.17
N ASN A 11 9.17 -14.28 -1.31
CA ASN A 11 9.71 -15.59 -1.72
C ASN A 11 8.68 -16.52 -2.37
N ASP A 12 7.39 -16.25 -2.25
CA ASP A 12 6.31 -17.05 -2.82
C ASP A 12 5.96 -16.60 -4.25
N ILE A 13 6.40 -15.41 -4.68
CA ILE A 13 5.99 -14.78 -5.95
C ILE A 13 7.15 -14.64 -6.94
N GLU A 14 8.38 -14.54 -6.46
CA GLU A 14 9.58 -14.57 -7.31
C GLU A 14 10.57 -15.57 -6.72
N GLY A 15 10.99 -16.56 -7.52
CA GLY A 15 11.95 -17.58 -7.14
C GLY A 15 13.27 -16.95 -6.70
N ASN A 16 13.45 -16.77 -5.40
CA ASN A 16 14.59 -16.06 -4.82
C ASN A 16 15.35 -16.96 -3.85
N GLY A 17 16.66 -17.12 -4.08
CA GLY A 17 17.68 -17.61 -3.13
C GLY A 17 17.62 -19.08 -2.71
N SER A 18 16.44 -19.61 -2.45
CA SER A 18 16.23 -21.00 -2.03
C SER A 18 16.55 -21.99 -3.16
N SER A 19 16.32 -21.60 -4.41
CA SER A 19 16.71 -22.38 -5.60
C SER A 19 18.23 -22.44 -5.80
N LEU A 20 18.99 -21.53 -5.17
CA LEU A 20 20.45 -21.46 -5.18
C LEU A 20 21.07 -21.93 -3.84
N GLY A 21 20.26 -22.41 -2.89
CA GLY A 21 20.74 -22.88 -1.58
C GLY A 21 21.22 -21.79 -0.62
N LEU A 22 20.82 -20.52 -0.83
CA LEU A 22 21.31 -19.37 -0.04
C LEU A 22 20.18 -18.64 0.71
N PRO A 23 19.47 -19.30 1.64
CA PRO A 23 18.36 -18.68 2.39
C PRO A 23 18.80 -17.46 3.21
N LEU A 24 20.03 -17.49 3.74
CA LEU A 24 20.62 -16.38 4.51
C LEU A 24 20.77 -15.09 3.70
N VAL A 25 21.02 -15.20 2.40
CA VAL A 25 21.17 -14.03 1.51
C VAL A 25 19.81 -13.39 1.25
N GLY A 26 18.75 -14.19 1.08
CA GLY A 26 17.38 -13.70 0.94
C GLY A 26 16.92 -12.89 2.16
N ASP A 27 17.27 -13.36 3.36
CA ASP A 27 16.94 -12.67 4.62
C ASP A 27 17.71 -11.36 4.80
N VAL A 28 19.00 -11.33 4.43
CA VAL A 28 19.81 -10.11 4.48
C VAL A 28 19.31 -9.05 3.50
N ILE A 29 18.98 -9.46 2.27
CA ILE A 29 18.41 -8.56 1.25
C ILE A 29 17.06 -8.01 1.72
N SER A 30 16.19 -8.87 2.25
CA SER A 30 14.86 -8.45 2.74
C SER A 30 14.97 -7.45 3.90
N ARG A 31 15.84 -7.71 4.89
CA ARG A 31 16.08 -6.78 6.00
C ARG A 31 16.68 -5.45 5.55
N SER A 32 17.59 -5.47 4.57
CA SER A 32 18.21 -4.26 4.05
C SER A 32 17.21 -3.39 3.29
N LEU A 33 16.29 -4.01 2.54
CA LEU A 33 15.21 -3.31 1.85
C LEU A 33 14.16 -2.75 2.80
N ASP A 34 13.81 -3.50 3.85
CA ASP A 34 12.89 -3.01 4.89
C ASP A 34 13.52 -1.83 5.67
N ALA A 35 14.83 -1.84 5.89
CA ALA A 35 15.57 -0.76 6.56
C ALA A 35 15.69 0.53 5.71
N ASP A 36 15.61 0.44 4.38
CA ASP A 36 15.59 1.61 3.46
C ASP A 36 14.28 2.41 3.55
N ARG A 37 13.26 1.88 4.23
CA ARG A 37 11.95 2.52 4.37
C ARG A 37 11.68 2.90 5.81
N ALA A 38 10.89 3.95 5.99
CA ALA A 38 10.39 4.30 7.32
C ALA A 38 9.56 3.13 7.88
N ALA A 39 9.68 2.88 9.18
CA ALA A 39 9.04 1.73 9.84
C ALA A 39 7.51 1.68 9.63
N SER A 40 6.86 2.84 9.48
CA SER A 40 5.43 2.95 9.21
C SER A 40 5.03 2.64 7.76
N THR A 41 5.96 2.71 6.80
CA THR A 41 5.67 2.53 5.37
C THR A 41 5.47 1.06 5.01
N ILE A 42 6.25 0.15 5.59
CA ILE A 42 6.17 -1.28 5.30
C ILE A 42 4.78 -1.87 5.65
N PRO A 43 4.18 -1.57 6.82
CA PRO A 43 2.80 -1.97 7.12
C PRO A 43 1.79 -1.47 6.09
N MET A 44 1.90 -0.21 5.64
CA MET A 44 1.00 0.34 4.62
C MET A 44 1.14 -0.40 3.28
N TYR A 45 2.38 -0.70 2.87
CA TYR A 45 2.60 -1.48 1.64
C TYR A 45 2.05 -2.90 1.76
N LYS A 46 2.22 -3.56 2.91
CA LYS A 46 1.65 -4.90 3.15
C LYS A 46 0.14 -4.90 3.05
N GLU A 47 -0.51 -3.87 3.59
CA GLU A 47 -1.97 -3.71 3.50
C GLU A 47 -2.43 -3.58 2.05
N GLU A 48 -1.78 -2.72 1.25
CA GLU A 48 -2.13 -2.55 -0.17
C GLU A 48 -1.82 -3.80 -1.01
N ALA A 49 -0.71 -4.49 -0.73
CA ALA A 49 -0.37 -5.75 -1.38
C ALA A 49 -1.38 -6.85 -1.05
N ALA A 50 -1.86 -6.92 0.20
CA ALA A 50 -2.89 -7.87 0.60
C ALA A 50 -4.22 -7.60 -0.12
N LYS A 51 -4.65 -6.32 -0.21
CA LYS A 51 -5.85 -5.93 -0.97
C LYS A 51 -5.74 -6.31 -2.45
N PHE A 52 -4.58 -6.08 -3.06
CA PHE A 52 -4.31 -6.51 -4.44
C PHE A 52 -4.38 -8.02 -4.59
N HIS A 53 -3.72 -8.77 -3.69
CA HIS A 53 -3.71 -10.22 -3.72
C HIS A 53 -5.12 -10.81 -3.60
N THR A 54 -5.91 -10.36 -2.62
CA THR A 54 -7.30 -10.79 -2.45
C THR A 54 -8.13 -10.55 -3.71
N TRP A 55 -7.92 -9.43 -4.40
CA TRP A 55 -8.58 -9.16 -5.67
C TRP A 55 -8.05 -10.05 -6.81
N LYS A 56 -6.73 -10.29 -6.87
CA LYS A 56 -6.07 -11.07 -7.93
C LYS A 56 -6.47 -12.55 -7.93
N VAL A 57 -6.70 -13.13 -6.76
CA VAL A 57 -7.07 -14.55 -6.60
C VAL A 57 -8.54 -14.84 -6.93
N THR A 58 -9.35 -13.82 -7.23
CA THR A 58 -10.74 -14.04 -7.65
C THR A 58 -10.79 -14.78 -9.00
N PRO A 59 -11.81 -15.63 -9.25
CA PRO A 59 -11.88 -16.44 -10.47
C PRO A 59 -11.77 -15.63 -11.77
N ALA A 60 -12.34 -14.43 -11.79
CA ALA A 60 -12.30 -13.55 -12.95
C ALA A 60 -10.88 -13.03 -13.25
N MET A 61 -10.04 -12.85 -12.23
CA MET A 61 -8.72 -12.23 -12.34
C MET A 61 -7.57 -13.24 -12.28
N ALA A 62 -7.82 -14.47 -11.85
CA ALA A 62 -6.80 -15.50 -11.61
C ALA A 62 -5.95 -15.78 -12.85
N SER A 63 -6.57 -15.83 -14.04
CA SER A 63 -5.90 -16.10 -15.32
C SER A 63 -5.09 -14.93 -15.89
N ILE A 64 -5.27 -13.72 -15.36
CA ILE A 64 -4.61 -12.52 -15.90
C ILE A 64 -3.14 -12.48 -15.46
N PRO A 65 -2.19 -12.25 -16.39
CA PRO A 65 -0.78 -12.06 -16.06
C PRO A 65 -0.55 -10.91 -15.07
N MET A 66 0.43 -11.06 -14.18
CA MET A 66 0.70 -10.10 -13.10
C MET A 66 0.85 -8.64 -13.57
N PRO A 67 1.62 -8.32 -14.64
CA PRO A 67 1.76 -6.93 -15.11
C PRO A 67 0.42 -6.30 -15.51
N LYS A 68 -0.40 -7.04 -16.27
CA LYS A 68 -1.72 -6.59 -16.72
C LYS A 68 -2.69 -6.47 -15.55
N ALA A 69 -2.65 -7.41 -14.62
CA ALA A 69 -3.49 -7.39 -13.43
C ALA A 69 -3.21 -6.15 -12.56
N ARG A 70 -1.95 -5.72 -12.44
CA ARG A 70 -1.60 -4.49 -11.71
C ARG A 70 -2.22 -3.25 -12.35
N ASN A 71 -2.12 -3.13 -13.69
CA ASN A 71 -2.73 -2.01 -14.42
C ASN A 71 -4.27 -2.01 -14.28
N LEU A 72 -4.90 -3.17 -14.38
CA LEU A 72 -6.34 -3.32 -14.15
C LEU A 72 -6.75 -2.98 -12.72
N TYR A 73 -5.95 -3.38 -11.74
CA TYR A 73 -6.20 -3.05 -10.34
C TYR A 73 -6.14 -1.54 -10.10
N LEU A 74 -5.16 -0.85 -10.69
CA LEU A 74 -5.07 0.61 -10.60
C LEU A 74 -6.27 1.30 -11.23
N ALA A 75 -6.71 0.82 -12.41
CA ALA A 75 -7.92 1.33 -13.05
C ALA A 75 -9.17 1.10 -12.16
N LYS A 76 -9.29 -0.07 -11.51
CA LYS A 76 -10.34 -0.32 -10.52
C LYS A 76 -10.27 0.67 -9.36
N CYS A 77 -9.11 0.85 -8.74
CA CYS A 77 -8.95 1.79 -7.62
C CYS A 77 -9.28 3.23 -8.02
N ALA A 78 -8.89 3.64 -9.23
CA ALA A 78 -9.26 4.93 -9.79
C ALA A 78 -10.78 5.09 -9.92
N SER A 79 -11.46 4.09 -10.48
CA SER A 79 -12.91 4.08 -10.63
C SER A 79 -13.66 4.12 -9.29
N GLU A 80 -13.04 3.63 -8.20
CA GLU A 80 -13.56 3.67 -6.83
C GLU A 80 -13.28 4.99 -6.10
N GLY A 81 -12.71 5.99 -6.76
CA GLY A 81 -12.41 7.29 -6.13
C GLY A 81 -11.15 7.29 -5.26
N LYS A 82 -10.25 6.32 -5.42
CA LYS A 82 -9.01 6.21 -4.63
C LYS A 82 -7.82 6.92 -5.28
N GLN A 83 -8.03 8.00 -6.03
CA GLN A 83 -6.97 8.67 -6.80
C GLN A 83 -5.76 9.05 -5.93
N LYS A 84 -6.01 9.57 -4.72
CA LYS A 84 -4.94 9.95 -3.77
C LYS A 84 -4.10 8.77 -3.28
N ALA A 85 -4.64 7.56 -3.30
CA ALA A 85 -3.95 6.35 -2.87
C ALA A 85 -3.18 5.66 -4.02
N LEU A 86 -3.39 6.03 -5.28
CA LEU A 86 -2.76 5.35 -6.43
C LEU A 86 -1.23 5.35 -6.36
N ALA A 87 -0.62 6.45 -5.92
CA ALA A 87 0.83 6.52 -5.76
C ALA A 87 1.35 5.53 -4.70
N LEU A 88 0.62 5.40 -3.58
CA LEU A 88 0.93 4.43 -2.53
C LEU A 88 0.78 3.00 -3.03
N ILE A 89 -0.32 2.69 -3.72
CA ILE A 89 -0.60 1.37 -4.30
C ILE A 89 0.51 1.00 -5.30
N VAL A 90 0.89 1.91 -6.20
CA VAL A 90 2.00 1.69 -7.15
C VAL A 90 3.30 1.39 -6.43
N ALA A 91 3.65 2.16 -5.39
CA ALA A 91 4.87 1.97 -4.64
C ALA A 91 4.88 0.61 -3.91
N ALA A 92 3.75 0.22 -3.31
CA ALA A 92 3.58 -1.08 -2.66
C ALA A 92 3.74 -2.24 -3.67
N LEU A 93 3.08 -2.14 -4.82
CA LEU A 93 3.17 -3.16 -5.87
C LEU A 93 4.57 -3.23 -6.50
N ASN A 94 5.26 -2.10 -6.65
CA ASN A 94 6.66 -2.10 -7.09
C ASN A 94 7.59 -2.75 -6.05
N TYR A 95 7.30 -2.55 -4.76
CA TYR A 95 8.08 -3.15 -3.67
C TYR A 95 7.97 -4.67 -3.65
N PHE A 96 6.76 -5.22 -3.81
CA PHE A 96 6.50 -6.66 -3.69
C PHE A 96 6.54 -7.43 -5.01
N CYS A 97 6.17 -6.81 -6.14
CA CYS A 97 6.06 -7.46 -7.45
C CYS A 97 7.11 -6.95 -8.45
N GLY A 98 8.09 -6.18 -7.98
CA GLY A 98 9.12 -5.55 -8.83
C GLY A 98 8.60 -4.40 -9.70
N PRO A 99 9.48 -3.64 -10.35
CA PRO A 99 9.09 -2.58 -11.27
C PRO A 99 8.48 -3.15 -12.56
N LEU A 100 7.48 -2.46 -13.13
CA LEU A 100 7.00 -2.77 -14.48
C LEU A 100 7.99 -2.29 -15.54
N SER A 101 8.00 -2.98 -16.67
CA SER A 101 8.83 -2.67 -17.85
C SER A 101 8.00 -2.64 -19.14
N GLY A 102 8.52 -1.97 -20.17
CA GLY A 102 7.90 -1.91 -21.49
C GLY A 102 6.48 -1.34 -21.47
N VAL A 103 5.60 -1.91 -22.29
CA VAL A 103 4.23 -1.43 -22.51
C VAL A 103 3.42 -1.34 -21.21
N ASP A 104 3.59 -2.28 -20.27
CA ASP A 104 2.85 -2.26 -19.01
C ASP A 104 3.22 -1.04 -18.14
N LYS A 105 4.48 -0.59 -18.19
CA LYS A 105 4.92 0.63 -17.50
C LYS A 105 4.28 1.87 -18.14
N ASP A 106 4.20 1.92 -19.46
CA ASP A 106 3.63 3.05 -20.20
C ASP A 106 2.11 3.15 -20.00
N ILE A 107 1.43 2.01 -19.93
CA ILE A 107 0.02 1.93 -19.53
C ILE A 107 -0.16 2.46 -18.11
N GLN A 108 0.66 2.01 -17.16
CA GLN A 108 0.59 2.48 -15.77
C GLN A 108 0.77 3.99 -15.69
N ALA A 109 1.76 4.54 -16.41
CA ALA A 109 2.01 5.97 -16.47
C ALA A 109 0.80 6.73 -17.05
N SER A 110 0.20 6.20 -18.12
CA SER A 110 -0.98 6.80 -18.74
C SER A 110 -2.18 6.85 -17.79
N ILE A 111 -2.43 5.78 -17.03
CA ILE A 111 -3.47 5.75 -15.99
C ILE A 111 -3.20 6.82 -14.94
N LEU A 112 -1.98 6.89 -14.41
CA LEU A 112 -1.63 7.89 -13.38
C LEU A 112 -1.76 9.32 -13.89
N GLN A 113 -1.42 9.59 -15.15
CA GLN A 113 -1.59 10.91 -15.76
C GLN A 113 -3.05 11.28 -15.98
N ALA A 114 -3.89 10.32 -16.39
CA ALA A 114 -5.32 10.53 -16.51
C ALA A 114 -5.93 10.88 -15.14
N GLU A 115 -5.59 10.12 -14.10
CA GLU A 115 -6.13 10.33 -12.76
C GLU A 115 -5.59 11.57 -12.08
N LYS A 116 -4.40 12.05 -12.44
CA LYS A 116 -3.90 13.35 -11.96
C LYS A 116 -4.83 14.50 -12.32
N ARG A 117 -5.54 14.41 -13.46
CA ARG A 117 -6.49 15.45 -13.92
C ARG A 117 -7.83 15.41 -13.18
N THR A 118 -8.21 14.25 -12.66
CA THR A 118 -9.47 14.03 -11.93
C THR A 118 -9.29 14.13 -10.41
N THR A 119 -8.05 14.03 -9.92
CA THR A 119 -7.75 14.07 -8.48
C THR A 119 -8.21 15.39 -7.86
N PRO A 120 -9.09 15.35 -6.83
CA PRO A 120 -9.50 16.54 -6.12
C PRO A 120 -8.28 17.25 -5.51
N PRO A 121 -8.27 18.59 -5.46
CA PRO A 121 -7.19 19.35 -4.83
C PRO A 121 -6.89 18.82 -3.43
N THR A 122 -5.62 18.89 -3.04
CA THR A 122 -5.21 18.54 -1.68
C THR A 122 -5.87 19.51 -0.72
N GLN A 123 -6.81 19.00 0.08
CA GLN A 123 -7.38 19.73 1.19
C GLN A 123 -6.43 19.59 2.37
N HIS A 124 -5.73 20.66 2.70
CA HIS A 124 -4.89 20.71 3.89
C HIS A 124 -5.78 20.76 5.14
N ARG A 125 -5.38 20.01 6.19
CA ARG A 125 -6.02 20.09 7.50
C ARG A 125 -5.96 21.55 7.99
N SER A 126 -7.11 22.12 8.34
CA SER A 126 -7.15 23.43 8.98
C SER A 126 -6.46 23.38 10.34
N LYS A 127 -5.71 24.43 10.66
CA LYS A 127 -5.16 24.58 12.01
C LYS A 127 -6.32 24.75 12.98
N ILE A 128 -6.19 24.16 14.17
CA ILE A 128 -7.14 24.42 15.25
C ILE A 128 -7.07 25.89 15.62
N ASP A 129 -8.22 26.54 15.71
CA ASP A 129 -8.34 27.93 16.14
C ASP A 129 -8.23 28.04 17.66
N THR A 130 -7.85 29.21 18.15
CA THR A 130 -7.65 29.46 19.59
C THR A 130 -8.91 29.16 20.43
N PRO A 131 -10.13 29.54 20.03
CA PRO A 131 -11.35 29.12 20.72
C PRO A 131 -11.51 27.60 20.85
N SER A 132 -11.36 26.85 19.75
CA SER A 132 -11.46 25.39 19.77
C SER A 132 -10.35 24.75 20.63
N MET A 133 -9.15 25.32 20.62
CA MET A 133 -8.05 24.88 21.48
C MET A 133 -8.39 25.08 22.97
N ARG A 134 -8.93 26.23 23.36
CA ARG A 134 -9.36 26.47 24.75
C ARG A 134 -10.45 25.50 25.18
N LYS A 135 -11.42 25.21 24.29
CA LYS A 135 -12.48 24.23 24.56
C LYS A 135 -11.91 22.83 24.80
N LEU A 136 -10.92 22.42 24.00
CA LEU A 136 -10.24 21.13 24.14
C LEU A 136 -9.52 21.01 25.50
N ILE A 137 -8.78 22.06 25.89
CA ILE A 137 -8.07 22.11 27.19
C ILE A 137 -9.08 22.01 28.33
N LEU A 138 -10.15 22.81 28.29
CA LEU A 138 -11.16 22.83 29.35
C LEU A 138 -11.85 21.46 29.51
N HIS A 139 -12.18 20.77 28.41
CA HIS A 139 -12.73 19.41 28.45
C HIS A 139 -11.73 18.37 28.99
N GLY A 140 -10.43 18.51 28.67
CA GLY A 140 -9.40 17.64 29.21
C GLY A 140 -9.22 17.80 30.73
N SER A 141 -9.32 19.04 31.23
CA SER A 141 -9.16 19.36 32.66
C SER A 141 -10.36 18.95 33.51
N SER A 142 -11.58 18.95 32.96
CA SER A 142 -12.77 18.50 33.70
C SER A 142 -12.97 16.98 33.71
N ALA A 143 -12.25 16.23 32.87
CA ALA A 143 -12.23 14.76 32.89
C ALA A 143 -11.29 14.18 33.97
N THR A 144 -10.40 15.00 34.54
CA THR A 144 -9.51 14.63 35.66
C THR A 144 -10.19 14.97 37.00
N GLY A 145 -11.42 14.47 37.19
CA GLY A 145 -12.01 14.37 38.52
C GLY A 145 -11.33 13.25 39.27
N ASP A 146 -10.21 13.55 39.93
CA ASP A 146 -9.53 12.67 40.87
C ASP A 146 -10.52 12.33 42.01
N PRO A 147 -10.96 11.08 42.19
CA PRO A 147 -11.82 10.71 43.31
C PRO A 147 -10.94 10.73 44.58
N ARG A 148 -11.04 11.81 45.35
CA ARG A 148 -10.57 11.85 46.74
C ARG A 148 -11.52 11.11 47.66
#